data_AF-A0A3P5XEM9-F1
#
_entry.id   AF-A0A3P5XEM9-F1
#
_cell.length_a   1.000
_cell.length_b   1.000
_cell.length_c   1.000
_cell.angle_alpha   90.00
_cell.angle_beta   90.00
_cell.angle_gamma   90.00
#
_symmetry.space_group_name_H-M   'P 1'
#
loop_
_entity.id
_entity.type
_entity.pdbx_description
1 polymer ?
#
loop_
_entity_poly.entity_id
_entity_poly.type
_entity_poly.pdbx_seq_one_letter_code
_entity_poly.pdbx_strand_id
1 'polypeptide(L)'
;MPFEVICSVPGGTGSDASAEICDGFLRVLRQSYPGYDFTPATRTTGGPALEVQITQASRTGTGIRLIWTDAAGRRHEGEVQAVSAMDRNVTPSMQISLYHRALTATPMPDHDPTKGGQ
;
A
#
# COMPACT_ATOMS: atom_id res chain seq x y z
N MET A 1 -0.84 -14.71 -12.06
CA MET A 1 0.05 -13.63 -12.52
C MET A 1 0.44 -12.83 -11.29
N PRO A 2 1.73 -12.54 -11.09
CA PRO A 2 2.17 -11.75 -9.94
C PRO A 2 1.61 -10.33 -10.05
N PHE A 3 1.16 -9.79 -8.92
CA PHE A 3 0.75 -8.40 -8.78
C PHE A 3 1.95 -7.62 -8.25
N GLU A 4 2.48 -6.71 -9.05
CA GLU A 4 3.69 -5.98 -8.69
C GLU A 4 3.37 -4.95 -7.59
N VAL A 5 4.21 -4.85 -6.56
CA VAL A 5 4.07 -3.85 -5.49
C VAL A 5 5.30 -2.97 -5.48
N ILE A 6 5.10 -1.68 -5.71
CA ILE A 6 6.13 -0.66 -5.78
C ILE A 6 5.95 0.27 -4.59
N CYS A 7 7.00 0.51 -3.82
CA CYS A 7 6.99 1.52 -2.77
C CYS A 7 7.78 2.73 -3.25
N SER A 8 7.14 3.90 -3.26
CA SER A 8 7.72 5.15 -3.75
C SER A 8 7.70 6.25 -2.69
N VAL A 9 8.68 7.14 -2.72
CA VAL A 9 8.72 8.35 -1.89
C VAL A 9 8.77 9.55 -2.83
N PRO A 10 7.78 10.46 -2.82
CA PRO A 10 7.80 11.63 -3.68
C PRO A 10 9.04 12.50 -3.42
N GLY A 11 9.78 12.82 -4.49
CA GLY A 11 10.89 13.77 -4.43
C GLY A 11 12.19 13.25 -3.80
N GLY A 12 12.35 11.94 -3.56
CA GLY A 12 13.59 11.42 -2.97
C GLY A 12 13.76 9.91 -3.07
N THR A 13 14.88 9.42 -2.53
CA THR A 13 15.14 7.99 -2.34
C THR A 13 14.60 7.55 -0.98
N GLY A 14 14.07 6.33 -0.89
CA GLY A 14 13.51 5.78 0.36
C GLY A 14 14.51 5.80 1.53
N SER A 15 14.00 6.07 2.73
CA SER A 15 14.72 5.94 4.01
C SER A 15 14.45 4.58 4.66
N ASP A 16 15.21 4.21 5.70
CA ASP A 16 14.92 3.01 6.52
C ASP A 16 13.48 3.00 7.02
N ALA A 17 12.97 4.15 7.46
CA ALA A 17 11.57 4.29 7.89
C ALA A 17 10.58 4.02 6.74
N SER A 18 10.93 4.39 5.51
CA SER A 18 10.10 4.11 4.33
C SER A 18 10.11 2.62 3.98
N ALA A 19 11.25 1.95 4.15
CA ALA A 19 11.36 0.50 3.97
C ALA A 19 10.51 -0.25 5.02
N GLU A 20 10.57 0.15 6.29
CA GLU A 20 9.74 -0.43 7.36
C GLU A 20 8.24 -0.24 7.08
N ILE A 21 7.83 0.93 6.57
CA ILE A 21 6.44 1.19 6.17
C ILE A 21 6.04 0.25 5.04
N CYS A 22 6.87 0.13 3.99
CA CYS A 22 6.62 -0.73 2.85
C CYS A 22 6.47 -2.20 3.26
N ASP A 23 7.39 -2.73 4.06
CA ASP A 23 7.37 -4.11 4.54
C ASP A 23 6.15 -4.40 5.43
N GLY A 24 5.83 -3.45 6.32
CA GLY A 24 4.66 -3.54 7.18
C GLY A 24 3.36 -3.56 6.37
N PHE A 25 3.27 -2.70 5.37
CA PHE A 25 2.10 -2.63 4.48
C PHE A 25 1.97 -3.91 3.65
N LEU A 26 3.05 -4.42 3.06
CA LEU A 26 3.05 -5.64 2.24
C LEU A 26 2.57 -6.86 3.05
N ARG A 27 2.91 -6.93 4.34
CA ARG A 27 2.40 -7.97 5.24
C ARG A 27 0.88 -7.90 5.39
N VAL A 28 0.34 -6.70 5.66
CA VAL A 28 -1.11 -6.50 5.79
C VAL A 28 -1.83 -6.74 4.46
N LEU A 29 -1.23 -6.35 3.34
CA LEU A 29 -1.76 -6.56 2.00
C LEU A 29 -1.93 -8.05 1.71
N ARG A 30 -0.89 -8.87 1.94
CA ARG A 30 -0.94 -10.32 1.73
C ARG A 30 -1.95 -11.03 2.64
N GLN A 31 -2.15 -10.51 3.85
CA GLN A 31 -3.18 -11.01 4.78
C GLN A 31 -4.59 -10.63 4.35
N SER A 32 -4.77 -9.44 3.76
CA SER A 32 -6.08 -8.94 3.35
C SER A 32 -6.56 -9.57 2.05
N TYR A 33 -5.64 -10.04 1.20
CA TYR A 33 -5.93 -10.66 -0.08
C TYR A 33 -5.22 -12.02 -0.23
N PRO A 34 -5.59 -13.03 0.60
CA PRO A 34 -4.98 -14.35 0.57
C PRO A 34 -5.42 -15.09 -0.70
N GLY A 35 -4.57 -15.08 -1.72
CA GLY A 35 -4.89 -15.63 -3.05
C GLY A 35 -4.23 -14.85 -4.18
N TYR A 36 -3.77 -13.64 -3.89
CA TYR A 36 -2.98 -12.84 -4.81
C TYR A 36 -1.50 -12.97 -4.48
N ASP A 37 -0.68 -13.10 -5.52
CA ASP A 37 0.77 -13.18 -5.41
C ASP A 37 1.38 -11.78 -5.54
N PHE A 38 1.56 -11.09 -4.42
CA PHE A 38 2.18 -9.77 -4.39
C PHE A 38 3.71 -9.85 -4.37
N THR A 39 4.34 -9.36 -5.43
CA THR A 39 5.80 -9.36 -5.60
C THR A 39 6.35 -7.93 -5.53
N PRO A 40 7.32 -7.63 -4.64
CA PRO A 40 7.99 -6.34 -4.63
C PRO A 40 8.68 -6.05 -5.97
N ALA A 41 8.52 -4.83 -6.48
CA ALA A 41 9.12 -4.37 -7.73
C ALA A 41 9.63 -2.93 -7.58
N THR A 42 10.62 -2.55 -8.40
CA THR A 42 11.15 -1.17 -8.46
C THR A 42 10.46 -0.32 -9.52
N ARG A 43 9.80 -0.95 -10.48
CA ARG A 43 9.02 -0.32 -11.55
C ARG A 43 7.95 -1.29 -12.05
N THR A 44 6.89 -0.77 -12.64
CA THR A 44 5.88 -1.62 -13.29
C THR A 44 6.39 -2.15 -14.62
N THR A 45 6.06 -3.41 -14.94
CA THR A 45 6.32 -4.03 -16.24
C THR A 45 5.16 -3.87 -17.23
N GLY A 46 4.12 -3.12 -16.86
CA GLY A 46 2.93 -2.90 -17.69
C GLY A 46 1.75 -3.82 -17.40
N GLY A 47 1.84 -4.64 -16.36
CA GLY A 47 0.73 -5.44 -15.82
C GLY A 47 0.06 -4.80 -14.59
N PRO A 48 -0.86 -5.54 -13.94
CA PRO A 48 -1.48 -5.10 -12.69
C PRO A 48 -0.43 -4.80 -11.62
N ALA A 49 -0.53 -3.62 -11.02
CA ALA A 49 0.46 -3.15 -10.07
C ALA A 49 -0.17 -2.28 -8.98
N LEU A 50 0.45 -2.27 -7.80
CA LEU A 50 0.13 -1.38 -6.70
C LEU A 50 1.33 -0.51 -6.41
N GLU A 51 1.16 0.80 -6.53
CA GLU A 51 2.11 1.76 -5.99
C GLU A 51 1.64 2.22 -4.60
N VAL A 52 2.49 1.99 -3.60
CA VAL A 52 2.37 2.50 -2.24
C VAL A 52 3.24 3.74 -2.13
N GLN A 53 2.63 4.89 -2.34
CA GLN A 53 3.32 6.18 -2.25
C GLN A 53 3.38 6.61 -0.78
N ILE A 54 4.58 6.61 -0.20
CA ILE A 54 4.84 7.00 1.17
C ILE A 54 5.02 8.52 1.21
N THR A 55 3.97 9.22 1.63
CA THR A 55 3.94 10.69 1.68
C THR A 55 4.53 11.25 2.97
N GLN A 56 4.62 10.43 4.03
CA GLN A 56 5.26 10.80 5.28
C GLN A 56 5.82 9.56 5.98
N ALA A 57 7.10 9.62 6.35
CA ALA A 57 7.79 8.58 7.12
C ALA A 57 8.59 9.23 8.26
N SER A 58 7.96 9.40 9.42
CA SER A 58 8.61 9.93 10.61
C SER A 58 8.23 9.10 11.85
N ARG A 59 8.94 9.33 12.96
CA ARG A 59 8.61 8.66 14.23
C ARG A 59 7.21 9.01 14.73
N THR A 60 6.74 10.22 14.46
CA THR A 60 5.47 10.75 14.98
C THR A 60 4.35 10.74 13.95
N GLY A 61 4.64 10.41 12.68
CA GLY A 61 3.65 10.40 11.62
C GLY A 61 3.97 9.42 10.48
N THR A 62 2.92 8.79 9.96
CA THR A 62 2.99 7.92 8.78
C THR A 62 1.87 8.31 7.82
N GLY A 63 2.20 8.49 6.56
CA GLY A 63 1.26 8.84 5.50
C GLY A 63 1.51 8.00 4.26
N ILE A 64 0.46 7.42 3.70
CA ILE A 64 0.51 6.63 2.48
C ILE A 64 -0.65 7.00 1.54
N ARG A 65 -0.41 6.86 0.24
CA ARG A 65 -1.43 6.86 -0.81
C ARG A 65 -1.29 5.56 -1.59
N LEU A 66 -2.42 4.94 -1.90
CA LEU A 66 -2.45 3.74 -2.74
C LEU A 66 -2.83 4.14 -4.16
N ILE A 67 -2.11 3.58 -5.13
CA ILE A 67 -2.41 3.75 -6.54
C ILE A 67 -2.41 2.37 -7.19
N TRP A 68 -3.60 1.90 -7.54
CA TRP A 68 -3.74 0.62 -8.23
C TRP A 68 -3.69 0.83 -9.74
N THR A 69 -3.04 -0.08 -10.44
CA THR A 69 -3.05 -0.19 -11.90
C THR A 69 -3.72 -1.51 -12.24
N ASP A 70 -4.81 -1.46 -13.00
CA ASP A 70 -5.52 -2.68 -13.43
C ASP A 70 -4.84 -3.36 -14.64
N ALA A 71 -5.39 -4.49 -15.09
CA ALA A 71 -4.86 -5.23 -16.24
C ALA A 71 -4.95 -4.46 -17.57
N ALA A 72 -5.81 -3.44 -17.66
CA ALA A 72 -5.90 -2.54 -18.81
C ALA A 72 -4.95 -1.33 -18.70
N GLY A 73 -4.15 -1.26 -17.63
CA GLY A 73 -3.23 -0.16 -17.37
C GLY A 73 -3.90 1.09 -16.79
N ARG A 74 -5.18 1.02 -16.38
CA ARG A 74 -5.88 2.16 -15.79
C ARG A 74 -5.46 2.34 -14.34
N ARG A 75 -5.14 3.57 -13.97
CA ARG A 75 -4.76 3.97 -12.61
C ARG A 75 -5.98 4.35 -11.78
N HIS A 76 -6.07 3.82 -10.58
CA HIS A 76 -7.07 4.12 -9.57
C HIS A 76 -6.34 4.68 -8.35
N GLU A 77 -6.35 6.01 -8.22
CA GLU A 77 -5.65 6.71 -7.16
C GLU A 77 -6.54 6.94 -5.95
N GLY A 78 -6.08 6.49 -4.80
CA GLY A 78 -6.68 6.76 -3.51
C GLY A 78 -6.33 8.13 -2.96
N GLU A 79 -7.07 8.54 -1.92
CA GLU A 79 -6.67 9.66 -1.09
C GLU A 79 -5.48 9.30 -0.18
N VAL A 80 -4.78 10.33 0.30
CA VAL A 80 -3.74 10.13 1.32
C VAL A 80 -4.40 9.71 2.62
N GLN A 81 -3.99 8.56 3.13
CA GLN A 81 -4.32 8.12 4.48
C GLN A 81 -3.12 8.38 5.38
N ALA A 82 -3.36 8.99 6.54
CA ALA A 82 -2.30 9.30 7.48
C ALA A 82 -2.69 8.97 8.92
N VAL A 83 -1.67 8.84 9.76
CA VAL A 83 -1.78 8.82 11.21
C VAL A 83 -0.67 9.67 11.80
N SER A 84 -1.00 10.47 12.81
CA SER A 84 -0.05 11.29 13.57
C SER A 84 -0.29 11.07 15.06
N ALA A 85 0.81 10.91 15.80
CA ALA A 85 0.82 10.74 17.24
C ALA A 85 1.33 12.00 17.97
N MET A 86 1.44 13.13 17.27
CA MET A 86 1.91 14.45 17.75
C MET A 86 3.26 14.34 18.48
N ASP A 87 3.23 14.22 19.81
CA ASP A 87 4.42 14.20 20.68
C ASP A 87 4.90 12.77 21.00
N ARG A 88 4.25 11.75 20.46
CA ARG A 88 4.57 10.34 20.70
C ARG A 88 4.94 9.63 19.41
N ASN A 89 5.61 8.49 19.56
CA ASN A 89 5.89 7.64 18.42
C ASN A 89 4.60 6.96 17.93
N VAL A 90 4.46 6.82 16.61
CA VAL A 90 3.45 5.95 16.00
C VAL A 90 3.69 4.53 16.49
N THR A 91 2.66 3.90 17.05
CA THR A 91 2.76 2.51 17.48
C THR A 91 2.53 1.57 16.30
N PRO A 92 3.02 0.31 16.37
CA PRO A 92 2.73 -0.68 15.34
C PRO A 92 1.23 -0.89 15.11
N SER A 93 0.40 -0.82 16.15
CA SER A 93 -1.06 -0.96 16.04
C SER A 93 -1.72 0.20 15.30
N MET A 94 -1.25 1.43 15.51
CA MET A 94 -1.70 2.61 14.76
C MET A 94 -1.35 2.49 13.29
N GLN A 95 -0.15 1.99 13.01
CA GLN A 95 0.37 1.78 11.66
C GLN A 95 -0.39 0.67 10.92
N ILE A 96 -0.67 -0.46 11.58
CA ILE A 96 -1.52 -1.53 11.02
C ILE A 96 -2.94 -1.02 10.75
N SER A 97 -3.51 -0.24 11.68
CA SER A 97 -4.83 0.36 11.50
C SER A 97 -4.86 1.33 10.31
N LEU A 98 -3.78 2.09 10.09
CA LEU A 98 -3.62 2.93 8.91
C LEU A 98 -3.65 2.09 7.61
N TYR A 99 -2.94 0.97 7.58
CA TYR A 99 -2.89 0.11 6.39
C TYR A 99 -4.25 -0.48 6.04
N HIS A 100 -4.98 -1.00 7.03
CA HIS A 100 -6.35 -1.48 6.79
C HIS A 100 -7.29 -0.37 6.32
N ARG A 101 -7.19 0.85 6.87
CA ARG A 101 -7.98 1.99 6.39
C ARG A 101 -7.65 2.32 4.93
N ALA A 102 -6.37 2.34 4.56
CA ALA A 102 -5.95 2.60 3.19
C ALA A 102 -6.49 1.56 2.20
N LEU A 103 -6.42 0.27 2.56
CA LEU A 103 -6.99 -0.80 1.74
C LEU A 103 -8.52 -0.71 1.62
N THR A 104 -9.20 -0.27 2.68
CA THR A 104 -10.67 -0.12 2.67
C THR A 104 -11.09 1.09 1.83
N ALA A 105 -10.36 2.21 1.95
CA ALA A 105 -10.64 3.44 1.22
C ALA A 105 -10.29 3.33 -0.27
N THR A 106 -9.29 2.52 -0.60
CA THR A 106 -8.83 2.29 -1.98
C THR A 106 -8.71 0.77 -2.23
N PRO A 107 -9.84 0.07 -2.40
CA PRO A 107 -9.84 -1.37 -2.62
C PRO A 107 -9.17 -1.71 -3.95
N MET A 108 -8.64 -2.93 -4.05
CA MET A 108 -8.04 -3.42 -5.29
C MET A 108 -9.09 -3.46 -6.42
N PRO A 109 -8.79 -2.95 -7.62
CA PRO A 109 -9.66 -3.08 -8.78
C PRO A 109 -9.88 -4.56 -9.09
N ASP A 110 -11.11 -4.94 -9.41
CA ASP A 110 -11.55 -6.32 -9.67
C ASP A 110 -11.50 -7.26 -8.45
N HIS A 111 -11.32 -6.74 -7.22
CA HIS A 111 -11.69 -7.47 -6.01
C HIS A 111 -13.22 -7.50 -5.88
N ASP A 112 -13.86 -8.36 -6.66
CA ASP A 112 -15.24 -8.75 -6.45
C ASP A 112 -15.28 -9.90 -5.42
N PRO A 113 -15.58 -9.64 -4.13
CA PRO A 113 -15.68 -10.70 -3.13
C PRO A 113 -16.82 -11.69 -3.45
N THR A 114 -17.69 -11.40 -4.43
CA THR A 114 -18.76 -12.30 -4.88
C THR A 114 -18.35 -13.24 -6.01
N LYS A 115 -17.14 -13.09 -6.59
CA LYS A 115 -16.60 -14.00 -7.62
C LYS A 115 -15.61 -15.04 -7.10
N GLY A 116 -15.65 -15.31 -5.80
CA GLY A 116 -15.03 -16.48 -5.19
C GLY A 116 -16.11 -17.48 -4.80
N GLY A 117 -16.66 -18.22 -5.76
CA GLY A 117 -17.64 -19.27 -5.47
C GLY A 117 -18.61 -19.55 -6.60
N GLN A 118 -18.14 -20.29 -7.60
CA GLN A 118 -18.83 -21.46 -8.18
C GLN A 118 -17.93 -22.14 -9.21
#